data_AF-A0A453FGI1-F1
#
_entry.id   AF-A0A453FGI1-F1
#
_cell.length_a   1.000
_cell.length_b   1.000
_cell.length_c   1.000
_cell.angle_alpha   90.00
_cell.angle_beta   90.00
_cell.angle_gamma   90.00
#
_symmetry.space_group_name_H-M   'P 1'
#
loop_
_entity.id
_entity.type
_entity.pdbx_description
1 polymer ?
#
loop_
_entity_poly.entity_id
_entity_poly.type
_entity_poly.pdbx_seq_one_letter_code
_entity_poly.pdbx_strand_id
1 'polypeptide(L)'
;MGSECKGHQPQDDGGVAPFVAKTFHMVSDPATDAVVCWGGASNTFLVLDPAAFSDFLLPSYFKHRNFASFVRQLNTYVRTHARTHALSSTDSLYVYAYSAPVSG
;
A
#
# COMPACT_ATOMS: atom_id res chain seq x y z
N MET A 1 12.87 21.51 28.59
CA MET A 1 11.81 21.24 27.60
C MET A 1 12.35 21.50 26.21
N GLY A 2 12.14 20.57 25.27
CA GLY A 2 12.56 20.73 23.88
C GLY A 2 13.07 19.43 23.29
N SER A 3 12.21 18.40 23.23
CA SER A 3 12.50 17.16 22.50
C SER A 3 12.37 17.45 21.01
N GLU A 4 13.49 17.61 20.32
CA GLU A 4 13.52 17.65 18.86
C GLU A 4 13.85 16.24 18.34
N CYS A 5 12.82 15.40 18.24
CA CYS A 5 12.94 14.07 17.66
C CYS A 5 13.01 14.22 16.14
N LYS A 6 14.22 14.06 15.58
CA LYS A 6 14.51 13.95 14.14
C LYS A 6 13.48 13.08 13.43
N GLY A 7 12.58 13.72 12.69
CA GLY A 7 11.77 13.06 11.67
C GLY A 7 12.67 12.72 10.48
N HIS A 8 12.89 11.43 10.27
CA HIS A 8 13.61 10.84 9.15
C HIS A 8 13.23 11.48 7.80
N GLN A 9 14.24 11.94 7.05
CA GLN A 9 14.16 12.55 5.71
C GLN A 9 13.43 11.64 4.70
N PRO A 10 12.79 12.20 3.65
CA PRO A 10 12.42 11.41 2.48
C PRO A 10 13.71 11.06 1.72
N GLN A 11 13.98 9.77 1.54
CA GLN A 11 14.93 9.30 0.54
C GLN A 11 14.30 9.51 -0.84
N ASP A 12 14.94 10.37 -1.64
CA ASP A 12 14.59 10.64 -3.04
C ASP A 12 15.24 9.55 -3.90
N ASP A 13 14.47 8.51 -4.21
CA ASP A 13 14.83 7.46 -5.16
C ASP A 13 14.17 7.81 -6.51
N GLY A 14 14.88 8.57 -7.34
CA GLY A 14 14.64 8.67 -8.78
C GLY A 14 13.23 9.06 -9.24
N GLY A 15 12.64 10.13 -8.68
CA GLY A 15 11.39 10.72 -9.21
C GLY A 15 10.10 9.97 -8.87
N VAL A 16 10.17 8.90 -8.07
CA VAL A 16 8.99 8.16 -7.60
C VAL A 16 8.41 8.86 -6.36
N ALA A 17 7.09 9.09 -6.35
CA ALA A 17 6.44 9.74 -5.22
C ALA A 17 6.62 8.92 -3.93
N PRO A 18 6.89 9.56 -2.76
CA PRO A 18 7.17 8.84 -1.50
C PRO A 18 6.07 7.86 -1.07
N PHE A 19 4.80 8.14 -1.40
CA PHE A 19 3.68 7.24 -1.15
C PHE A 19 3.81 5.93 -1.94
N VAL A 20 4.24 6.02 -3.21
CA VAL A 20 4.37 4.87 -4.11
C VAL A 20 5.55 4.00 -3.67
N ALA A 21 6.70 4.60 -3.38
CA ALA A 21 7.88 3.88 -2.90
C ALA A 21 7.57 3.11 -1.60
N LYS A 22 6.94 3.77 -0.62
CA LYS A 22 6.56 3.12 0.65
C LYS A 22 5.54 2.01 0.47
N THR A 23 4.54 2.22 -0.38
CA THR A 23 3.55 1.17 -0.70
C THR A 23 4.23 -0.04 -1.33
N PHE A 24 5.13 0.16 -2.29
CA PHE A 24 5.88 -0.92 -2.91
C PHE A 24 6.74 -1.70 -1.91
N HIS A 25 7.46 -1.00 -1.03
CA HIS A 25 8.27 -1.63 0.02
C HIS A 25 7.41 -2.45 0.99
N MET A 26 6.27 -1.90 1.42
CA MET A 26 5.34 -2.58 2.33
C MET A 26 4.78 -3.88 1.74
N VAL A 27 4.41 -3.87 0.45
CA VAL A 27 3.85 -5.04 -0.24
C VAL A 27 4.93 -6.06 -0.61
N SER A 28 6.17 -5.62 -0.81
CA SER A 28 7.28 -6.51 -1.19
C SER A 28 7.97 -7.16 0.00
N ASP A 29 7.54 -6.86 1.23
CA ASP A 29 8.12 -7.43 2.44
C ASP A 29 7.43 -8.77 2.78
N PRO A 30 8.15 -9.92 2.73
CA PRO A 30 7.55 -11.22 3.05
C PRO A 30 7.01 -11.31 4.49
N ALA A 31 7.44 -10.44 5.40
CA ALA A 31 6.89 -10.37 6.75
C ALA A 31 5.44 -9.86 6.78
N THR A 32 4.97 -9.18 5.73
CA THR A 32 3.61 -8.63 5.62
C THR A 32 2.68 -9.49 4.78
N ASP A 33 3.17 -10.56 4.14
CA ASP A 33 2.43 -11.41 3.18
C ASP A 33 1.13 -12.00 3.74
N ALA A 34 1.02 -12.18 5.06
CA ALA A 34 -0.21 -12.66 5.71
C ALA A 34 -1.34 -11.61 5.70
N VAL A 35 -1.01 -10.34 5.48
CA VAL A 35 -1.92 -9.18 5.55
C VAL A 35 -2.02 -8.49 4.18
N VAL A 36 -0.90 -8.34 3.47
CA VAL A 36 -0.82 -7.77 2.13
C VAL A 36 0.25 -8.48 1.31
N CYS A 37 -0.04 -8.85 0.08
CA CYS A 37 0.93 -9.54 -0.78
C CYS A 37 0.75 -9.18 -2.25
N TRP A 38 1.76 -9.49 -3.07
CA TRP A 38 1.64 -9.37 -4.52
C TRP A 38 0.61 -10.35 -5.09
N GLY A 39 -0.29 -9.84 -5.94
CA GLY A 39 -1.22 -10.66 -6.70
C GLY A 39 -0.55 -11.30 -7.92
N GLY A 40 -1.16 -12.35 -8.47
CA GLY A 40 -0.62 -13.08 -9.63
C GLY A 40 -0.56 -12.27 -10.94
N ALA A 41 -1.19 -11.09 -11.01
CA ALA A 41 -1.09 -10.18 -12.14
C ALA A 41 -0.03 -9.11 -11.88
N SER A 42 0.74 -8.76 -12.92
CA SER A 42 1.78 -7.73 -12.86
C SER A 42 1.24 -6.41 -12.31
N ASN A 43 1.90 -5.88 -11.29
CA ASN A 43 1.57 -4.61 -10.62
C ASN A 43 0.22 -4.61 -9.86
N THR A 44 -0.24 -5.75 -9.39
CA THR A 44 -1.41 -5.83 -8.50
C THR A 44 -1.02 -6.37 -7.14
N PHE A 45 -1.60 -5.84 -6.08
CA PHE A 45 -1.46 -6.38 -4.73
C PHE A 45 -2.82 -6.64 -4.11
N LEU A 46 -2.82 -7.51 -3.12
CA LEU A 46 -3.99 -8.05 -2.46
C LEU A 46 -3.93 -7.66 -0.98
N VAL A 47 -5.01 -7.10 -0.45
CA VAL A 47 -5.15 -6.93 1.00
C VAL A 47 -6.01 -8.09 1.51
N LEU A 48 -5.38 -8.99 2.27
CA LEU A 48 -5.98 -10.22 2.82
C LEU A 48 -6.72 -9.93 4.12
N ASP A 49 -6.16 -9.07 4.97
CA ASP A 49 -6.76 -8.64 6.23
C ASP A 49 -6.78 -7.11 6.34
N PRO A 50 -7.89 -6.45 5.96
CA PRO A 50 -8.01 -4.99 6.04
C PRO A 50 -7.90 -4.43 7.47
N ALA A 51 -8.27 -5.22 8.48
CA ALA A 51 -8.20 -4.79 9.88
C ALA A 51 -6.74 -4.77 10.34
N ALA A 52 -6.00 -5.87 10.14
CA ALA A 52 -4.58 -5.94 10.46
C ALA A 52 -3.75 -4.94 9.62
N PHE A 53 -4.13 -4.72 8.36
CA PHE A 53 -3.51 -3.71 7.51
C PHE A 53 -3.63 -2.32 8.14
N SER A 54 -4.83 -1.99 8.63
CA SER A 54 -5.12 -0.68 9.23
C SER A 54 -4.43 -0.48 10.57
N ASP A 55 -4.43 -1.51 11.43
CA ASP A 55 -3.96 -1.38 12.81
C ASP A 55 -2.44 -1.61 12.96
N PHE A 56 -1.81 -2.39 12.07
CA PHE A 56 -0.39 -2.73 12.20
C PHE A 56 0.49 -2.20 11.06
N LEU A 57 0.05 -2.34 9.80
CA LEU A 57 0.87 -1.94 8.66
C LEU A 57 0.83 -0.43 8.44
N LEU A 58 -0.36 0.17 8.40
CA LEU A 58 -0.47 1.61 8.14
C LEU A 58 0.32 2.47 9.14
N PRO A 59 0.29 2.24 10.46
CA PRO A 59 1.12 2.99 11.41
C PRO A 59 2.64 2.75 11.26
N SER A 60 3.04 1.60 10.71
CA SER A 60 4.46 1.24 10.53
C SER A 60 5.08 1.95 9.32
N TYR A 61 4.31 2.16 8.25
CA TYR A 61 4.79 2.78 7.00
C TYR A 61 4.32 4.23 6.80
N PHE A 62 3.16 4.60 7.36
CA PHE A 62 2.49 5.90 7.22
C PHE A 62 2.15 6.53 8.58
N LYS A 63 1.86 7.83 8.58
CA LYS A 63 1.52 8.59 9.81
C LYS A 63 0.03 8.53 10.16
N HIS A 64 -0.68 7.50 9.71
CA HIS A 64 -2.10 7.30 10.00
C HIS A 64 -2.44 5.81 9.97
N ARG A 65 -3.57 5.42 10.57
CA ARG A 65 -4.13 4.06 10.54
C ARG A 65 -5.37 3.90 9.65
N ASN A 66 -5.76 4.96 8.94
CA ASN A 66 -7.03 4.98 8.22
C ASN A 66 -6.90 4.37 6.82
N PHE A 67 -7.55 3.22 6.61
CA PHE A 67 -7.61 2.54 5.31
C PHE A 67 -8.17 3.41 4.19
N ALA A 68 -9.23 4.18 4.47
CA ALA A 68 -9.86 5.04 3.47
C ALA A 68 -8.89 6.14 2.99
N SER A 69 -8.06 6.69 3.90
CA SER A 69 -7.02 7.65 3.54
C SER A 69 -5.94 7.03 2.66
N PHE A 70 -5.56 5.78 2.95
CA PHE A 70 -4.62 5.02 2.12
C PHE A 70 -5.20 4.80 0.71
N VAL A 71 -6.42 4.29 0.60
CA VAL A 71 -7.13 4.08 -0.68
C VAL A 71 -7.27 5.39 -1.46
N ARG A 72 -7.56 6.51 -0.78
CA ARG A 72 -7.66 7.82 -1.41
C ARG A 72 -6.33 8.26 -2.02
N GLN A 73 -5.21 8.09 -1.30
CA GLN A 73 -3.89 8.37 -1.85
C GLN A 73 -3.56 7.43 -3.00
N LEU A 74 -3.88 6.14 -2.86
CA LEU A 74 -3.66 5.14 -3.89
C LEU A 74 -4.36 5.52 -5.20
N ASN A 75 -5.64 5.90 -5.14
CA ASN A 75 -6.43 6.35 -6.30
C ASN A 75 -5.86 7.59 -7.02
N THR A 76 -4.97 8.36 -6.37
CA THR A 76 -4.26 9.49 -7.03
C THR A 76 -3.15 9.00 -7.94
N TYR A 77 -2.50 7.88 -7.60
CA TYR A 77 -1.37 7.32 -8.33
C TYR A 77 -1.79 6.16 -9.25
N VAL A 78 -2.97 5.58 -9.03
CA VAL A 78 -3.45 4.42 -9.78
C VAL A 78 -4.83 4.71 -10.34
N ARG A 79 -5.02 4.50 -11.64
CA ARG A 79 -6.33 4.54 -12.27
C ARG A 79 -7.04 3.23 -11.92
N THR A 80 -7.67 3.19 -10.75
CA THR A 80 -8.23 1.99 -10.13
C THR A 80 -9.29 1.34 -11.03
N HIS A 81 -8.98 0.18 -11.61
CA HIS A 81 -9.99 -0.81 -12.00
C HIS A 81 -10.15 -1.76 -10.81
N ALA A 82 -10.80 -1.31 -9.74
CA ALA A 82 -11.17 -2.19 -8.64
C ALA A 82 -12.22 -3.19 -9.15
N ARG A 83 -11.79 -4.33 -9.69
CA ARG A 83 -12.65 -5.47 -9.98
C ARG A 83 -12.57 -6.37 -8.77
N THR A 84 -13.55 -6.24 -7.87
CA THR A 84 -13.76 -7.18 -6.77
C THR A 84 -13.99 -8.56 -7.37
N HIS A 85 -13.02 -9.47 -7.30
CA HIS A 85 -13.22 -10.88 -7.62
C HIS A 85 -13.50 -11.62 -6.31
N ALA A 86 -14.78 -11.75 -5.96
CA ALA A 86 -15.18 -12.69 -4.91
C ALA A 86 -15.11 -14.10 -5.49
N LEU A 87 -14.09 -14.89 -5.12
CA LEU A 87 -13.97 -16.29 -5.53
C LEU A 87 -14.91 -17.22 -4.72
N SER A 88 -15.48 -16.71 -3.63
CA SER A 88 -16.55 -17.34 -2.85
C SER A 88 -17.19 -16.28 -1.96
N SER A 89 -18.43 -16.47 -1.52
CA SER A 89 -19.25 -15.51 -0.76
C SER A 89 -18.68 -15.09 0.62
N THR A 90 -17.46 -15.53 0.97
CA THR A 90 -16.80 -15.27 2.25
C THR A 90 -15.35 -14.78 2.07
N ASP A 91 -14.78 -14.82 0.86
CA ASP A 91 -13.38 -14.46 0.59
C ASP A 91 -13.34 -13.05 -0.03
N SER A 92 -13.37 -12.03 0.83
CA SER A 92 -13.36 -10.62 0.41
C SER A 92 -11.93 -10.14 0.17
N LEU A 93 -11.36 -10.55 -0.96
CA LEU A 93 -10.03 -10.14 -1.38
C LEU A 93 -10.07 -8.78 -2.07
N TYR A 94 -9.42 -7.77 -1.50
CA TYR A 94 -9.32 -6.45 -2.12
C TYR A 94 -8.10 -6.39 -3.04
N VAL A 95 -8.34 -6.38 -4.35
CA VAL A 95 -7.31 -6.27 -5.39
C VAL A 95 -7.05 -4.80 -5.73
N TYR A 96 -5.81 -4.36 -5.59
CA TYR A 96 -5.37 -3.02 -5.98
C TYR A 96 -4.30 -3.12 -7.06
N ALA A 97 -4.57 -2.54 -8.23
CA ALA A 97 -3.58 -2.40 -9.29
C ALA A 97 -2.88 -1.04 -9.18
N TYR A 98 -1.56 -1.00 -9.34
CA TYR A 98 -0.82 0.24 -9.55
C TYR A 98 -0.17 0.26 -10.92
N SER A 99 -0.10 1.42 -11.55
CA SER A 99 0.71 1.60 -12.75
C SER A 99 1.99 2.31 -12.32
N ALA A 100 3.12 1.63 -12.33
CA ALA A 100 4.38 2.36 -12.40
C ALA A 100 4.34 3.22 -13.67
N PRO A 101 4.81 4.48 -13.65
CA PRO A 101 4.99 5.22 -14.88
C PRO A 101 5.93 4.41 -15.75
N VAL A 102 5.48 4.04 -16.95
CA VAL A 102 6.36 3.46 -17.95
C VAL A 102 7.48 4.47 -18.19
N SER A 103 8.70 4.14 -17.80
CA SER A 103 9.87 4.91 -18.20
C SER A 103 9.92 4.86 -19.73
N GLY A 104 9.56 5.98 -20.36
CA GLY A 104 9.79 6.22 -21.78
C GLY A 104 11.24 6.57 -22.05
#